data_AF-A0A357NEM4-F1
#
_entry.id   AF-A0A357NEM4-F1
#
_cell.length_a   1.000
_cell.length_b   1.000
_cell.length_c   1.000
_cell.angle_alpha   90.00
_cell.angle_beta   90.00
_cell.angle_gamma   90.00
#
_symmetry.space_group_name_H-M   'P 1'
#
loop_
_entity.id
_entity.type
_entity.pdbx_description
1 polymer ?
#
loop_
_entity_poly.entity_id
_entity_poly.type
_entity_poly.pdbx_seq_one_letter_code
_entity_poly.pdbx_strand_id
1 'polypeptide(L)'
;MEQTWIMHDSHDLYYREPFGAVGCRAAVRLRIKVAAAETPERVFLSCWRAGQEERVSMTLLAGGQGNTYETTIAASPVPGLVWYYFGIVDQGRTSYYGNNAQRLGGRGQVWEGEPAAYQITVFRNEAVTPGWFKESIVYQIFVDRFFNGNPEGEIENPPPGSLLHTSWDDTPFYIRDM
;
A
#
# COMPACT_ATOMS: atom_id res chain seq x y z
N MET A 1 -28.92 -0.16 20.84
CA MET A 1 -27.60 -0.72 20.48
C MET A 1 -26.77 0.43 19.95
N GLU A 2 -25.93 1.00 20.79
CA GLU A 2 -25.05 2.10 20.35
C GLU A 2 -24.00 1.51 19.43
N GLN A 3 -23.98 1.99 18.18
CA GLN A 3 -23.03 1.53 17.17
C GLN A 3 -21.68 2.17 17.45
N THR A 4 -20.70 1.37 17.87
CA THR A 4 -19.31 1.77 17.83
C THR A 4 -18.89 1.93 16.38
N TRP A 5 -18.50 3.15 15.98
CA TRP A 5 -17.97 3.40 14.64
C TRP A 5 -16.48 3.72 14.72
N ILE A 6 -15.70 2.93 13.99
CA ILE A 6 -14.25 3.07 13.88
C ILE A 6 -13.93 3.43 12.43
N MET A 7 -13.05 4.42 12.24
CA MET A 7 -12.73 4.92 10.91
C MET A 7 -11.27 5.37 10.80
N HIS A 8 -10.57 4.76 9.86
CA HIS A 8 -9.33 5.24 9.27
C HIS A 8 -9.37 5.03 7.75
N ASP A 9 -8.95 6.03 7.00
CA ASP A 9 -8.80 6.00 5.55
C ASP A 9 -7.36 6.40 5.17
N SER A 10 -6.58 5.46 4.65
CA SER A 10 -5.16 5.72 4.35
C SER A 10 -4.95 6.65 3.15
N HIS A 11 -6.00 7.03 2.41
CA HIS A 11 -5.96 7.95 1.28
C HIS A 11 -6.36 9.38 1.66
N ASP A 12 -6.90 9.58 2.85
CA ASP A 12 -7.24 10.89 3.38
C ASP A 12 -6.12 11.43 4.29
N LEU A 13 -5.59 12.60 3.94
CA LEU A 13 -4.52 13.30 4.66
C LEU A 13 -4.85 13.64 6.11
N TYR A 14 -6.15 13.68 6.45
CA TYR A 14 -6.55 13.80 7.85
C TYR A 14 -6.06 12.60 8.66
N TYR A 15 -6.23 11.38 8.13
CA TYR A 15 -5.94 10.12 8.83
C TYR A 15 -4.51 9.62 8.63
N ARG A 16 -3.87 9.97 7.51
CA ARG A 16 -2.48 9.61 7.24
C ARG A 16 -1.76 10.74 6.53
N GLU A 17 -0.71 11.25 7.17
CA GLU A 17 0.15 12.28 6.60
C GLU A 17 1.62 11.95 6.84
N PRO A 18 2.48 11.97 5.81
CA PRO A 18 2.18 12.23 4.39
C PRO A 18 1.50 11.04 3.70
N PHE A 19 0.84 11.32 2.57
CA PHE A 19 0.25 10.28 1.72
C PHE A 19 1.34 9.48 0.97
N GLY A 20 1.07 8.19 0.74
CA GLY A 20 1.92 7.35 -0.10
C GLY A 20 3.26 6.94 0.53
N ALA A 21 4.24 6.66 -0.32
CA ALA A 21 5.58 6.27 0.10
C ALA A 21 6.30 7.44 0.79
N VAL A 22 7.16 7.14 1.76
CA VAL A 22 7.84 8.15 2.57
C VAL A 22 9.35 7.95 2.56
N GLY A 23 10.08 9.04 2.69
CA GLY A 23 11.53 8.99 2.80
C GLY A 23 12.01 8.33 4.10
N CYS A 24 13.23 7.81 4.10
CA CYS A 24 13.87 7.34 5.33
C CYS A 24 13.80 8.42 6.42
N ARG A 25 13.45 8.02 7.65
CA ARG A 25 13.28 8.88 8.83
C ARG A 25 12.14 9.90 8.77
N ALA A 26 11.31 9.90 7.72
CA ALA A 26 10.15 10.78 7.66
C ALA A 26 9.18 10.51 8.82
N ALA A 27 8.60 11.57 9.38
CA ALA A 27 7.52 11.44 10.36
C ALA A 27 6.22 11.12 9.63
N VAL A 28 5.51 10.08 10.09
CA VAL A 28 4.19 9.69 9.59
C VAL A 28 3.19 9.81 10.72
N ARG A 29 2.27 10.76 10.57
CA ARG A 29 1.16 10.99 11.48
C ARG A 29 0.00 10.09 11.07
N LEU A 30 -0.50 9.32 12.02
CA LEU A 30 -1.59 8.38 11.85
C LEU A 30 -2.71 8.70 12.84
N ARG A 31 -3.93 8.79 12.33
CA ARG A 31 -5.13 9.01 13.15
C ARG A 31 -6.15 7.93 12.94
N ILE A 32 -6.95 7.65 13.97
CA ILE A 32 -8.14 6.83 13.87
C ILE A 32 -9.28 7.50 14.64
N LYS A 33 -10.46 7.53 14.03
CA LYS A 33 -11.68 7.92 14.74
C LYS A 33 -12.30 6.69 15.37
N VAL A 34 -12.63 6.81 16.65
CA VAL A 34 -13.32 5.79 17.44
C VAL A 34 -14.43 6.54 18.17
N ALA A 35 -15.66 6.42 17.70
CA ALA A 35 -16.79 6.81 18.52
C ALA A 35 -17.40 5.56 19.13
N ALA A 36 -17.35 5.54 20.44
CA ALA A 36 -18.01 4.58 21.30
C ALA A 36 -18.83 5.35 22.32
N ALA A 37 -19.72 4.65 23.02
CA ALA A 37 -20.49 5.19 24.14
C ALA A 37 -19.59 5.75 25.25
N GLU A 38 -18.50 5.03 25.50
CA GLU A 38 -17.49 5.34 26.50
C GLU A 38 -16.12 5.49 25.83
N THR A 39 -15.22 6.24 26.49
CA THR A 39 -13.84 6.37 26.03
C THR A 39 -13.13 5.01 26.16
N PRO A 40 -12.56 4.45 25.07
CA PRO A 40 -11.84 3.19 25.15
C PRO A 40 -10.66 3.28 26.12
N GLU A 41 -10.40 2.19 26.85
CA GLU A 41 -9.30 2.07 27.82
C GLU A 41 -7.94 2.34 27.19
N ARG A 42 -7.75 1.87 25.94
CA ARG A 42 -6.50 2.04 25.21
C ARG A 42 -6.73 2.00 23.70
N VAL A 43 -6.09 2.93 22.99
CA VAL A 43 -5.93 2.86 21.54
C VAL A 43 -4.44 2.77 21.24
N PHE A 44 -4.04 1.81 20.40
CA PHE A 44 -2.65 1.62 20.01
C PHE A 44 -2.52 1.34 18.52
N LEU A 45 -1.35 1.65 17.99
CA LEU A 45 -0.91 1.30 16.66
C LEU A 45 0.06 0.13 16.78
N SER A 46 -0.23 -0.99 16.12
CA SER A 46 0.77 -2.04 15.94
C SER A 46 1.51 -1.80 14.62
N CYS A 47 2.84 -1.78 14.67
CA CYS A 47 3.73 -1.57 13.53
C CYS A 47 4.68 -2.75 13.37
N TRP A 48 4.79 -3.32 12.17
CA TRP A 48 5.86 -4.27 11.83
C TRP A 48 6.89 -3.64 10.93
N ARG A 49 8.16 -3.75 11.33
CA ARG A 49 9.32 -3.23 10.58
C ARG A 49 10.46 -4.21 10.72
N ALA A 50 11.08 -4.60 9.60
CA ALA A 50 12.23 -5.50 9.59
C ALA A 50 12.06 -6.79 10.45
N GLY A 51 10.84 -7.33 10.52
CA GLY A 51 10.52 -8.55 11.27
C GLY A 51 10.24 -8.35 12.77
N GLN A 52 10.22 -7.11 13.29
CA GLN A 52 9.81 -6.81 14.66
C GLN A 52 8.46 -6.08 14.72
N GLU A 53 7.59 -6.51 15.63
CA GLU A 53 6.37 -5.81 16.03
C GLU A 53 6.71 -4.77 17.11
N GLU A 54 6.20 -3.56 16.95
CA GLU A 54 6.22 -2.51 17.95
C GLU A 54 4.80 -1.97 18.14
N ARG A 55 4.36 -1.82 19.40
CA ARG A 55 3.06 -1.22 19.73
C ARG A 55 3.25 0.17 20.30
N VAL A 56 2.69 1.15 19.61
CA VAL A 56 2.76 2.57 19.98
C VAL A 56 1.41 3.00 20.52
N SER A 57 1.36 3.52 21.74
CA SER A 57 0.13 4.09 22.30
C SER A 57 -0.28 5.35 21.53
N MET A 58 -1.58 5.54 21.31
CA MET A 58 -2.14 6.72 20.66
C MET A 58 -2.80 7.64 21.69
N THR A 59 -2.73 8.95 21.46
CA THR A 59 -3.31 9.96 22.36
C THR A 59 -4.56 10.56 21.75
N LEU A 60 -5.53 10.92 22.59
CA LEU A 60 -6.74 11.61 22.13
C LEU A 60 -6.37 13.04 21.69
N LEU A 61 -6.79 13.42 20.49
CA LEU A 61 -6.53 14.73 19.91
C LEU A 61 -7.36 15.82 20.63
N ALA A 62 -6.68 16.76 21.27
CA ALA A 62 -7.32 17.89 21.94
C ALA A 62 -7.99 18.85 20.94
N GLY A 63 -9.21 19.31 21.24
CA GLY A 63 -9.92 20.33 20.44
C GLY A 63 -10.66 19.82 19.19
N GLY A 64 -10.68 18.51 18.93
CA GLY A 64 -11.55 17.89 17.93
C GLY A 64 -12.91 17.46 18.51
N GLN A 65 -13.79 16.92 17.68
CA GLN A 65 -15.00 16.21 18.16
C GLN A 65 -14.58 14.88 18.83
N GLY A 66 -14.07 14.96 20.07
CA GLY A 66 -14.02 13.93 21.13
C GLY A 66 -13.41 12.55 20.88
N ASN A 67 -13.15 12.16 19.63
CA ASN A 67 -13.19 10.74 19.23
C ASN A 67 -12.00 10.37 18.32
N THR A 68 -11.01 11.25 18.17
CA THR A 68 -9.88 11.02 17.25
C THR A 68 -8.62 10.77 18.05
N TYR A 69 -8.00 9.62 17.83
CA TYR A 69 -6.72 9.25 18.41
C TYR A 69 -5.61 9.46 17.40
N GLU A 70 -4.47 9.95 17.85
CA GLU A 70 -3.32 10.27 17.01
C GLU A 70 -2.04 9.64 17.57
N THR A 71 -1.14 9.26 16.67
CA THR A 71 0.28 9.06 16.98
C THR A 71 1.13 9.47 15.78
N THR A 72 2.41 9.72 16.04
CA THR A 72 3.40 9.95 14.99
C THR A 72 4.51 8.93 15.11
N ILE A 73 4.78 8.20 14.03
CA ILE A 73 5.89 7.26 13.95
C ILE A 73 6.99 7.82 13.05
N ALA A 74 8.25 7.57 13.39
CA ALA A 74 9.36 7.83 12.48
C ALA A 74 9.53 6.62 11.54
N ALA A 75 9.60 6.84 10.23
CA ALA A 75 9.92 5.80 9.26
C ALA A 75 11.33 5.24 9.49
N SER A 76 11.55 4.00 9.03
CA SER A 76 12.84 3.31 9.14
C SER A 76 13.99 4.17 8.56
N PRO A 77 15.20 4.13 9.15
CA PRO A 77 16.38 4.76 8.55
C PRO A 77 16.87 4.04 7.29
N VAL A 78 16.44 2.79 7.07
CA VAL A 78 16.78 1.96 5.91
C VAL A 78 15.53 1.70 5.07
N PRO A 79 15.62 1.69 3.72
CA PRO A 79 14.49 1.38 2.85
C PRO A 79 13.84 0.03 3.17
N GLY A 80 12.54 -0.04 2.98
CA GLY A 80 11.78 -1.26 3.27
C GLY A 80 10.29 -0.99 3.41
N LEU A 81 9.59 -1.94 4.01
CA LEU A 81 8.16 -1.86 4.27
C LEU A 81 7.91 -1.69 5.76
N VAL A 82 6.97 -0.79 6.08
CA VAL A 82 6.35 -0.70 7.40
C VAL A 82 4.91 -1.12 7.24
N TRP A 83 4.49 -2.09 8.02
CA TRP A 83 3.10 -2.55 8.07
C TRP A 83 2.45 -2.00 9.33
N TYR A 84 1.19 -1.59 9.27
CA TYR A 84 0.50 -1.13 10.47
C TYR A 84 -0.99 -1.47 10.48
N TYR A 85 -1.54 -1.60 11.68
CA TYR A 85 -2.96 -1.61 11.96
C TYR A 85 -3.24 -1.05 13.36
N PHE A 86 -4.50 -0.80 13.68
CA PHE A 86 -4.92 -0.23 14.96
C PHE A 86 -5.54 -1.31 15.86
N GLY A 87 -5.28 -1.22 17.16
CA GLY A 87 -5.97 -1.97 18.19
C GLY A 87 -6.70 -1.03 19.14
N ILE A 88 -7.96 -1.36 19.43
CA ILE A 88 -8.83 -0.62 20.34
C ILE A 88 -9.21 -1.58 21.46
N VAL A 89 -8.81 -1.26 22.69
CA VAL A 89 -9.14 -2.03 23.89
C VAL A 89 -10.27 -1.32 24.62
N ASP A 90 -11.35 -2.06 24.83
CA ASP A 90 -12.55 -1.59 25.52
C ASP A 90 -13.19 -2.73 26.30
N GLN A 91 -13.46 -2.52 27.59
CA GLN A 91 -14.03 -3.51 28.51
C GLN A 91 -13.31 -4.87 28.47
N GLY A 92 -11.97 -4.85 28.41
CA GLY A 92 -11.13 -6.06 28.30
C GLY A 92 -11.20 -6.79 26.94
N ARG A 93 -11.93 -6.28 25.95
CA ARG A 93 -11.97 -6.82 24.57
C ARG A 93 -11.11 -5.98 23.65
N THR A 94 -10.38 -6.62 22.73
CA THR A 94 -9.61 -5.92 21.70
C THR A 94 -10.30 -6.05 20.35
N SER A 95 -10.60 -4.92 19.72
CA SER A 95 -11.02 -4.86 18.31
C SER A 95 -9.86 -4.37 17.46
N TYR A 96 -9.65 -4.99 16.30
CA TYR A 96 -8.61 -4.58 15.36
C TYR A 96 -9.21 -3.83 14.19
N TYR A 97 -8.55 -2.77 13.74
CA TYR A 97 -8.90 -2.05 12.53
C TYR A 97 -7.70 -2.01 11.59
N GLY A 98 -7.88 -2.51 10.37
CA GLY A 98 -6.82 -2.54 9.36
C GLY A 98 -7.35 -2.23 7.97
N ASN A 99 -6.53 -2.54 6.99
CA ASN A 99 -6.85 -2.40 5.58
C ASN A 99 -8.09 -3.22 5.21
N ASN A 100 -8.75 -2.84 4.11
CA ASN A 100 -9.86 -3.62 3.60
C ASN A 100 -9.40 -5.00 3.10
N ALA A 101 -10.36 -5.91 2.91
CA ALA A 101 -10.10 -7.26 2.44
C ALA A 101 -9.36 -7.33 1.08
N GLN A 102 -9.48 -6.30 0.24
CA GLN A 102 -8.80 -6.21 -1.06
C GLN A 102 -7.34 -5.73 -0.95
N ARG A 103 -6.94 -5.22 0.23
CA ARG A 103 -5.58 -4.73 0.54
C ARG A 103 -5.13 -3.54 -0.32
N LEU A 104 -6.07 -2.76 -0.84
CA LEU A 104 -5.78 -1.64 -1.76
C LEU A 104 -5.53 -0.30 -1.06
N GLY A 105 -5.56 -0.27 0.28
CA GLY A 105 -5.55 0.99 1.03
C GLY A 105 -6.92 1.67 1.01
N GLY A 106 -6.96 2.93 1.42
CA GLY A 106 -8.20 3.68 1.57
C GLY A 106 -8.90 3.37 2.88
N ARG A 107 -10.24 3.45 2.88
CA ARG A 107 -11.07 3.06 4.03
C ARG A 107 -10.84 1.59 4.41
N GLY A 108 -10.52 1.41 5.68
CA GLY A 108 -10.34 0.11 6.30
C GLY A 108 -11.63 -0.51 6.82
N GLN A 109 -11.45 -1.56 7.63
CA GLN A 109 -12.54 -2.26 8.29
C GLN A 109 -12.11 -2.84 9.64
N VAL A 110 -13.09 -3.19 10.46
CA VAL A 110 -12.89 -3.90 11.73
C VAL A 110 -12.70 -5.39 11.47
N TRP A 111 -11.84 -6.03 12.26
CA TRP A 111 -11.53 -7.45 12.21
C TRP A 111 -11.63 -8.07 13.61
N GLU A 112 -12.07 -9.33 13.67
CA GLU A 112 -12.15 -10.11 14.92
C GLU A 112 -10.79 -10.67 15.38
N GLY A 113 -9.81 -10.71 14.47
CA GLY A 113 -8.43 -11.15 14.73
C GLY A 113 -7.41 -10.23 14.06
N GLU A 114 -6.19 -10.74 13.83
CA GLU A 114 -5.15 -9.96 13.15
C GLU A 114 -5.63 -9.50 11.76
N PRO A 115 -5.67 -8.18 11.51
CA PRO A 115 -6.30 -7.64 10.31
C PRO A 115 -5.33 -7.67 9.12
N ALA A 116 -5.86 -7.47 7.92
CA ALA A 116 -5.02 -7.05 6.80
C ALA A 116 -4.32 -5.72 7.16
N ALA A 117 -3.00 -5.68 7.14
CA ALA A 117 -2.24 -4.48 7.48
C ALA A 117 -2.21 -3.46 6.32
N TYR A 118 -2.11 -2.18 6.68
CA TYR A 118 -1.73 -1.13 5.73
C TYR A 118 -0.22 -1.17 5.49
N GLN A 119 0.21 -0.79 4.28
CA GLN A 119 1.61 -0.72 3.91
C GLN A 119 2.08 0.73 3.76
N ILE A 120 3.25 1.02 4.30
CA ILE A 120 4.03 2.22 4.01
C ILE A 120 5.34 1.77 3.40
N THR A 121 5.60 2.20 2.16
CA THR A 121 6.89 1.99 1.50
C THR A 121 7.85 3.08 1.92
N VAL A 122 9.02 2.70 2.46
CA VAL A 122 10.09 3.61 2.84
C VAL A 122 11.18 3.58 1.77
N PHE A 123 11.51 4.73 1.19
CA PHE A 123 12.50 4.85 0.12
C PHE A 123 13.71 5.70 0.55
N ARG A 124 14.85 5.54 -0.15
CA ARG A 124 16.04 6.38 0.09
C ARG A 124 15.76 7.81 -0.36
N ASN A 125 16.10 8.79 0.45
CA ASN A 125 15.87 10.20 0.10
C ASN A 125 16.61 10.63 -1.17
N GLU A 126 17.72 9.96 -1.48
CA GLU A 126 18.55 10.19 -2.66
C GLU A 126 18.09 9.40 -3.89
N ALA A 127 16.97 8.68 -3.81
CA ALA A 127 16.41 7.95 -4.95
C ALA A 127 15.91 8.95 -6.00
N VAL A 128 16.69 9.12 -7.07
CA VAL A 128 16.33 9.98 -8.21
C VAL A 128 15.81 9.10 -9.34
N THR A 129 14.59 9.35 -9.77
CA THR A 129 14.09 8.81 -11.04
C THR A 129 14.51 9.72 -12.20
N PRO A 130 14.86 9.17 -13.38
CA PRO A 130 15.29 9.97 -14.52
C PRO A 130 14.25 11.04 -14.86
N GLY A 131 14.67 12.31 -14.94
CA GLY A 131 13.77 13.44 -15.15
C GLY A 131 12.95 13.31 -16.44
N TRP A 132 13.61 12.93 -17.53
CA TRP A 132 12.98 12.73 -18.84
C TRP A 132 11.82 11.72 -18.80
N PHE A 133 11.92 10.67 -17.97
CA PHE A 133 10.90 9.62 -17.91
C PHE A 133 9.60 10.08 -17.25
N LYS A 134 9.67 11.10 -16.37
CA LYS A 134 8.49 11.65 -15.68
C LYS A 134 7.54 12.38 -16.63
N GLU A 135 8.07 12.88 -17.73
CA GLU A 135 7.37 13.68 -18.74
C GLU A 135 7.21 12.92 -20.07
N SER A 136 7.70 11.68 -20.14
CA SER A 136 7.62 10.86 -21.34
C SER A 136 6.27 10.16 -21.47
N ILE A 137 5.79 10.05 -22.71
CA ILE A 137 4.71 9.13 -23.06
C ILE A 137 5.36 7.82 -23.49
N VAL A 138 5.04 6.73 -22.78
CA VAL A 138 5.58 5.40 -23.07
C VAL A 138 4.63 4.67 -24.03
N TYR A 139 5.19 4.14 -25.12
CA TYR A 139 4.49 3.26 -26.04
C TYR A 139 5.13 1.86 -25.98
N GLN A 140 4.40 0.88 -25.47
CA GLN A 140 4.88 -0.50 -25.36
C GLN A 140 4.63 -1.24 -26.68
N ILE A 141 5.70 -1.77 -27.28
CA ILE A 141 5.66 -2.51 -28.54
C ILE A 141 5.84 -4.01 -28.26
N PHE A 142 4.90 -4.82 -28.73
CA PHE A 142 5.11 -6.26 -28.87
C PHE A 142 5.67 -6.54 -30.26
N VAL A 143 6.99 -6.73 -30.36
CA VAL A 143 7.74 -6.69 -31.63
C VAL A 143 7.16 -7.65 -32.69
N ASP A 144 6.82 -8.88 -32.31
CA ASP A 144 6.23 -9.90 -33.19
C ASP A 144 4.90 -9.45 -33.84
N ARG A 145 4.13 -8.58 -33.18
CA ARG A 145 2.76 -8.17 -33.58
C ARG A 145 2.59 -6.69 -33.82
N PHE A 146 3.69 -5.96 -33.94
CA PHE A 146 3.63 -4.53 -34.18
C PHE A 146 3.56 -4.22 -35.66
N PHE A 147 4.65 -4.49 -36.38
CA PHE A 147 4.75 -4.29 -37.82
C PHE A 147 6.00 -4.99 -38.34
N ASN A 148 5.86 -5.87 -39.34
CA ASN A 148 7.01 -6.39 -40.06
C ASN A 148 7.40 -5.40 -41.17
N GLY A 149 8.55 -4.74 -41.01
CA GLY A 149 9.09 -3.81 -42.00
C GLY A 149 9.79 -4.47 -43.18
N ASN A 150 9.97 -5.79 -43.18
CA ASN A 150 10.53 -6.53 -44.31
C ASN A 150 9.43 -6.72 -45.39
N PRO A 151 9.65 -6.24 -46.64
CA PRO A 151 8.65 -6.32 -47.71
C PRO A 151 8.20 -7.74 -48.07
N GLU A 152 9.07 -8.73 -47.84
CA GLU A 152 8.83 -10.14 -48.13
C GLU A 152 8.19 -10.88 -46.94
N GLY A 153 7.95 -10.18 -45.82
CA GLY A 153 7.36 -10.77 -44.62
C GLY A 153 8.33 -11.67 -43.85
N GLU A 154 9.62 -11.63 -44.18
CA GLU A 154 10.64 -12.44 -43.51
C GLU A 154 10.89 -11.97 -42.07
N ILE A 155 11.15 -12.93 -41.19
CA ILE A 155 11.53 -12.67 -39.80
C ILE A 155 13.04 -12.83 -39.70
N GLU A 156 13.74 -11.71 -39.48
CA GLU A 156 15.20 -11.69 -39.41
C GLU A 156 15.70 -12.00 -38.00
N ASN A 157 16.77 -12.80 -37.91
CA ASN A 157 17.50 -13.11 -36.68
C ASN A 157 16.64 -13.55 -35.47
N PRO A 158 15.72 -14.54 -35.62
CA PRO A 158 14.98 -15.06 -34.48
C PRO A 158 15.96 -15.70 -33.48
N PRO A 159 15.91 -15.33 -32.18
CA PRO A 159 16.71 -16.01 -31.15
C PRO A 159 16.48 -17.53 -31.16
N PRO A 160 17.49 -18.36 -30.89
CA PRO A 160 17.30 -19.81 -30.80
C PRO A 160 16.19 -20.17 -29.81
N GLY A 161 15.26 -21.04 -30.22
CA GLY A 161 14.10 -21.43 -29.41
C GLY A 161 12.90 -20.48 -29.49
N SER A 162 12.93 -19.46 -30.36
CA SER A 162 11.78 -18.60 -30.60
C SER A 162 10.64 -19.39 -31.25
N LEU A 163 9.41 -19.17 -30.74
CA LEU A 163 8.19 -19.58 -31.41
C LEU A 163 7.83 -18.50 -32.44
N LEU A 164 7.78 -18.88 -33.71
CA LEU A 164 7.33 -18.00 -34.78
C LEU A 164 5.90 -18.36 -35.17
N HIS A 165 5.03 -17.35 -35.19
CA HIS A 165 3.68 -17.50 -35.70
C HIS A 165 3.69 -17.31 -37.21
N THR A 166 3.21 -18.31 -37.95
CA THR A 166 3.17 -18.26 -39.41
C THR A 166 2.03 -17.39 -39.94
N SER A 167 0.96 -17.20 -39.15
CA SER A 167 -0.14 -16.30 -39.50
C SER A 167 -0.17 -15.10 -38.56
N TRP A 168 -0.38 -13.93 -39.14
CA TRP A 168 -0.55 -12.68 -38.39
C TRP A 168 -1.76 -12.71 -37.46
N ASP A 169 -2.79 -13.49 -37.79
CA ASP A 169 -4.03 -13.61 -37.03
C ASP A 169 -3.98 -14.69 -35.94
N ASP A 170 -2.85 -15.40 -35.81
CA ASP A 170 -2.70 -16.44 -34.79
C ASP A 170 -2.79 -15.85 -33.39
N THR A 171 -3.50 -16.50 -32.47
CA THR A 171 -3.50 -16.07 -31.07
C THR A 171 -2.11 -16.32 -30.47
N PRO A 172 -1.43 -15.30 -29.91
CA PRO A 172 -0.13 -15.49 -29.28
C PRO A 172 -0.27 -16.34 -28.01
N PHE A 173 0.66 -17.27 -27.78
CA PHE A 173 0.71 -18.10 -26.58
C PHE A 173 2.10 -18.07 -25.96
N TYR A 174 2.14 -17.93 -24.63
CA TYR A 174 3.38 -17.86 -23.87
C TYR A 174 3.87 -19.27 -23.52
N ILE A 175 4.88 -19.76 -24.24
CA ILE A 175 5.53 -21.05 -23.94
C ILE A 175 6.75 -20.78 -23.06
N ARG A 176 6.57 -20.79 -21.74
CA ARG A 176 7.71 -20.87 -20.81
C ARG A 176 7.74 -22.14 -19.99
N ASP A 177 6.58 -22.77 -19.79
CA ASP A 177 6.39 -23.91 -18.89
C ASP A 177 5.70 -25.12 -19.58
N MET A 178 5.83 -25.28 -20.91
CA MET A 178 5.48 -26.56 -21.59
C MET A 178 6.71 -27.45 -21.74
#